data_AF-A0A0T9QNF0-F1
#
_entry.id   AF-A0A0T9QNF0-F1
#
_cell.length_a   1.000
_cell.length_b   1.000
_cell.length_c   1.000
_cell.angle_alpha   90.00
_cell.angle_beta   90.00
_cell.angle_gamma   90.00
#
_symmetry.space_group_name_H-M   'P 1'
#
loop_
_entity.id
_entity.type
_entity.pdbx_description
1 polymer ?
#
loop_
_entity_poly.entity_id
_entity_poly.type
_entity_poly.pdbx_seq_one_letter_code
_entity_poly.pdbx_strand_id
1 'polypeptide(L)'
;MKYYPSETASIYMNGDSVCFFIPNAQDYQPVFISINLRSTPPKEGTFTDEPNLTIIDGKLCIPPSFYHLPDTSTGPFIVQLVIESKDKENHPRHFVLGFEMLNRRAYDVPLTKREYDEPSIASKI
;
A
#
# COMPACT_ATOMS: atom_id res chain seq x y z
N MET A 1 24.74 -4.31 0.68
CA MET A 1 23.35 -3.84 0.51
C MET A 1 22.54 -4.48 1.63
N LYS A 2 22.01 -3.68 2.56
CA LYS A 2 21.23 -4.20 3.68
C LYS A 2 19.81 -4.48 3.18
N TYR A 3 19.35 -5.70 3.33
CA TYR A 3 17.99 -6.09 2.96
C TYR A 3 17.02 -5.69 4.07
N TYR A 4 15.94 -5.01 3.70
CA TYR A 4 14.83 -4.70 4.58
C TYR A 4 13.60 -5.43 4.05
N PRO A 5 13.01 -6.36 4.80
CA PRO A 5 11.84 -7.10 4.35
C PRO A 5 10.64 -6.16 4.23
N SER A 6 9.74 -6.49 3.30
CA SER A 6 8.42 -5.87 3.21
C SER A 6 7.64 -6.07 4.52
N GLU A 7 7.02 -5.00 4.99
CA GLU A 7 6.08 -4.98 6.10
C GLU A 7 4.65 -5.23 5.61
N THR A 8 3.77 -5.60 6.52
CA THR A 8 2.33 -5.74 6.26
C THR A 8 1.53 -5.10 7.39
N ALA A 9 0.26 -4.83 7.13
CA ALA A 9 -0.67 -4.23 8.07
C ALA A 9 -2.09 -4.75 7.80
N SER A 10 -2.91 -4.77 8.84
CA SER A 10 -4.34 -5.04 8.67
C SER A 10 -5.05 -3.81 8.15
N ILE A 11 -5.95 -4.04 7.20
CA ILE A 11 -6.80 -3.02 6.61
C ILE A 11 -8.12 -2.88 7.36
N TYR A 12 -8.70 -1.69 7.31
CA TYR A 12 -10.04 -1.44 7.84
C TYR A 12 -10.70 -0.26 7.11
N MET A 13 -12.02 -0.17 7.21
CA MET A 13 -12.78 0.96 6.68
C MET A 13 -12.83 2.11 7.69
N ASN A 14 -12.59 3.33 7.23
CA ASN A 14 -12.86 4.56 7.96
C ASN A 14 -13.71 5.50 7.09
N GLY A 15 -15.03 5.50 7.33
CA GLY A 15 -15.98 6.07 6.38
C GLY A 15 -15.90 5.33 5.05
N ASP A 16 -15.68 6.07 3.96
CA ASP A 16 -15.50 5.52 2.61
C ASP A 16 -14.01 5.31 2.23
N SER A 17 -13.07 5.55 3.15
CA SER A 17 -11.65 5.31 2.92
C SER A 17 -11.23 3.94 3.42
N VAL A 18 -10.34 3.26 2.70
CA VAL A 18 -9.59 2.11 3.22
C VAL A 18 -8.34 2.62 3.92
N CYS A 19 -8.13 2.20 5.16
CA CYS A 19 -6.99 2.64 5.97
C CYS A 19 -6.20 1.46 6.51
N PHE A 20 -4.94 1.71 6.84
CA PHE A 20 -4.07 0.76 7.54
C PHE A 20 -3.09 1.50 8.45
N PHE A 21 -2.61 0.79 9.47
CA PHE A 21 -1.70 1.34 10.46
C PHE A 21 -0.24 1.18 10.03
N ILE A 22 0.53 2.25 10.18
CA ILE A 22 1.97 2.30 9.92
C ILE A 22 2.65 2.63 11.25
N PRO A 23 3.20 1.63 11.96
CA PRO A 23 3.90 1.87 13.22
C PRO A 23 5.13 2.74 12.98
N ASN A 24 5.45 3.63 13.93
CA ASN A 24 6.68 4.45 13.90
C ASN A 24 6.83 5.27 12.60
N ALA A 25 5.79 6.00 12.21
CA ALA A 25 5.72 6.71 10.94
C ALA A 25 5.84 8.25 11.06
N GLN A 26 6.32 8.77 12.20
CA GLN A 26 6.22 10.19 12.57
C GLN A 26 6.83 11.15 11.53
N ASP A 27 7.90 10.74 10.88
CA ASP A 27 8.67 11.52 9.90
C ASP A 27 8.63 10.91 8.50
N TYR A 28 7.87 9.84 8.31
CA TYR A 28 7.73 9.14 7.03
C TYR A 28 6.64 9.76 6.16
N GLN A 29 6.87 9.77 4.85
CA GLN A 29 5.89 10.19 3.84
C GLN A 29 5.80 9.19 2.69
N PRO A 30 4.61 8.99 2.10
CA PRO A 30 4.44 8.18 0.90
C PRO A 30 5.21 8.78 -0.28
N VAL A 31 6.04 7.96 -0.92
CA VAL A 31 6.75 8.34 -2.16
C VAL A 31 6.30 7.51 -3.36
N PHE A 32 5.64 6.37 -3.11
CA PHE A 32 5.10 5.50 -4.14
C PHE A 32 3.91 4.72 -3.61
N ILE A 33 2.89 4.54 -4.43
CA ILE A 33 1.81 3.58 -4.17
C ILE A 33 1.36 2.90 -5.47
N SER A 34 1.05 1.63 -5.35
CA SER A 34 0.43 0.81 -6.39
C SER A 34 -0.78 0.11 -5.80
N ILE A 35 -1.91 0.16 -6.51
CA ILE A 35 -3.18 -0.48 -6.09
C ILE A 35 -3.74 -1.21 -7.31
N ASN A 36 -3.63 -2.53 -7.30
CA ASN A 36 -4.00 -3.37 -8.46
C ASN A 36 -4.74 -4.62 -8.02
N LEU A 37 -5.66 -5.12 -8.84
CA LEU A 37 -6.17 -6.48 -8.64
C LEU A 37 -4.98 -7.46 -8.72
N ARG A 38 -4.97 -8.50 -7.90
CA ARG A 38 -3.94 -9.55 -7.89
C ARG A 38 -3.75 -10.20 -9.26
N SER A 39 -4.81 -10.27 -10.07
CA SER A 39 -4.78 -10.81 -11.44
C SER A 39 -4.23 -9.83 -12.48
N THR A 40 -3.95 -8.58 -12.11
CA THR A 40 -3.48 -7.54 -13.04
C THR A 40 -2.09 -7.90 -13.53
N PRO A 41 -1.87 -8.03 -14.85
CA PRO A 41 -0.53 -8.22 -15.40
C PRO A 41 0.39 -7.05 -15.00
N PRO A 42 1.68 -7.27 -14.72
CA PRO A 42 2.58 -6.21 -14.24
C PRO A 42 2.66 -4.98 -15.16
N LYS A 43 2.51 -5.17 -16.48
CA LYS A 43 2.54 -4.08 -17.48
C LYS A 43 1.27 -3.22 -17.51
N GLU A 44 0.19 -3.70 -16.91
CA GLU A 44 -1.12 -3.04 -16.85
C GLU A 44 -1.38 -2.45 -15.45
N GLY A 45 -0.44 -2.61 -14.52
CA GLY A 45 -0.55 -2.09 -13.18
C GLY A 45 -0.62 -0.56 -13.16
N THR A 46 -1.44 -0.03 -12.26
CA THR A 46 -1.43 1.39 -11.90
C THR A 46 -0.36 1.64 -10.84
N PHE A 47 0.46 2.65 -11.08
CA PHE A 47 1.54 3.09 -10.22
C PHE A 47 1.45 4.61 -10.07
N THR A 48 1.65 5.10 -8.85
CA THR A 48 1.60 6.53 -8.55
C THR A 48 2.83 6.89 -7.73
N ASP A 49 3.73 7.64 -8.37
CA ASP A 49 4.87 8.29 -7.71
C ASP A 49 4.40 9.56 -7.01
N GLU A 50 5.02 9.88 -5.87
CA GLU A 50 4.71 11.05 -5.04
C GLU A 50 3.20 11.23 -4.81
N PRO A 51 2.48 10.20 -4.31
CA PRO A 51 1.04 10.26 -4.18
C PRO A 51 0.64 11.38 -3.21
N ASN A 52 -0.44 12.10 -3.54
CA ASN A 52 -1.05 13.09 -2.64
C ASN A 52 -1.82 12.41 -1.49
N LEU A 53 -1.09 11.64 -0.69
CA LEU A 53 -1.51 10.93 0.50
C LEU A 53 -0.59 11.32 1.65
N THR A 54 -1.10 11.29 2.86
CA THR A 54 -0.33 11.65 4.05
C THR A 54 -0.59 10.64 5.16
N ILE A 55 0.45 10.38 5.95
CA ILE A 55 0.33 9.57 7.15
C ILE A 55 -0.07 10.51 8.30
N ILE A 56 -1.23 10.26 8.91
CA ILE A 56 -1.76 11.07 10.01
C ILE A 56 -2.01 10.12 11.18
N ASP A 57 -1.45 10.44 12.36
CA ASP A 57 -1.55 9.63 13.57
C ASP A 57 -1.19 8.15 13.36
N GLY A 58 -0.14 7.90 12.56
CA GLY A 58 0.34 6.56 12.22
C GLY A 58 -0.61 5.78 11.29
N LYS A 59 -1.52 6.46 10.58
CA LYS A 59 -2.46 5.83 9.65
C LYS A 59 -2.29 6.40 8.27
N LEU A 60 -2.33 5.53 7.26
CA LEU A 60 -2.52 5.93 5.88
C LEU A 60 -3.92 5.51 5.45
N CYS A 61 -4.65 6.45 4.84
CA CYS A 61 -5.99 6.23 4.34
C CYS A 61 -6.04 6.56 2.84
N ILE A 62 -6.70 5.70 2.08
CA ILE A 62 -6.90 5.82 0.64
C ILE A 62 -8.35 6.29 0.45
N PRO A 63 -8.58 7.60 0.21
CA PRO A 63 -9.93 8.11 -0.02
C PRO A 63 -10.41 7.79 -1.45
N PRO A 64 -11.74 7.77 -1.70
CA PRO A 64 -12.29 7.59 -3.04
C PRO A 64 -11.83 8.64 -4.07
N SER A 65 -11.43 9.83 -3.61
CA SER A 65 -10.86 10.88 -4.45
C SER A 65 -9.45 10.57 -4.96
N PHE A 66 -8.73 9.66 -4.28
CA PHE A 66 -7.42 9.18 -4.70
C PHE A 66 -7.56 7.91 -5.55
N TYR A 67 -8.32 6.92 -5.06
CA TYR A 67 -8.58 5.68 -5.78
C TYR A 67 -9.99 5.18 -5.45
N HIS A 68 -10.82 5.02 -6.49
CA HIS A 68 -12.20 4.57 -6.33
C HIS A 68 -12.25 3.04 -6.25
N LEU A 69 -12.40 2.51 -5.04
CA LEU A 69 -12.63 1.09 -4.82
C LEU A 69 -14.09 0.71 -5.10
N PRO A 70 -14.35 -0.44 -5.74
CA PRO A 70 -15.72 -0.91 -5.93
C PRO A 70 -16.33 -1.36 -4.59
N ASP A 71 -17.66 -1.30 -4.48
CA ASP A 71 -18.39 -1.82 -3.32
C ASP A 71 -18.13 -3.32 -3.09
N THR A 72 -18.03 -4.08 -4.17
CA THR A 72 -17.64 -5.49 -4.17
C THR A 72 -16.63 -5.73 -5.30
N SER A 73 -15.46 -6.25 -4.97
CA SER A 73 -14.37 -6.50 -5.92
C SER A 73 -14.51 -7.85 -6.61
N THR A 74 -14.03 -7.95 -7.85
CA THR A 74 -13.97 -9.21 -8.62
C THR A 74 -12.82 -10.13 -8.18
N GLY A 75 -11.93 -9.64 -7.33
CA GLY A 75 -10.84 -10.38 -6.70
C GLY A 75 -10.05 -9.48 -5.77
N PRO A 76 -9.02 -10.01 -5.09
CA PRO A 76 -8.25 -9.22 -4.14
C PRO A 76 -7.43 -8.12 -4.83
N PHE A 77 -7.34 -6.97 -4.19
CA PHE A 77 -6.35 -5.94 -4.46
C PHE A 77 -5.06 -6.24 -3.72
N ILE A 78 -3.93 -5.94 -4.36
CA ILE A 78 -2.61 -5.87 -3.77
C ILE A 78 -2.18 -4.41 -3.77
N VAL A 79 -1.85 -3.91 -2.58
CA VAL A 79 -1.30 -2.58 -2.39
C VAL A 79 0.19 -2.72 -2.11
N GLN A 80 1.00 -2.01 -2.89
CA GLN A 80 2.41 -1.80 -2.59
C GLN A 80 2.59 -0.32 -2.24
N LEU A 81 3.21 -0.02 -1.11
CA LEU A 81 3.48 1.33 -0.65
C LEU A 81 4.95 1.45 -0.30
N VAL A 82 5.61 2.52 -0.75
CA VAL A 82 6.93 2.91 -0.26
C VAL A 82 6.79 4.23 0.49
N ILE A 83 7.36 4.26 1.68
CA ILE A 83 7.46 5.46 2.50
C ILE A 83 8.93 5.78 2.78
N GLU A 84 9.26 7.05 2.73
CA GLU A 84 10.60 7.56 3.05
C GLU A 84 10.53 8.53 4.22
N SER A 85 11.52 8.44 5.10
CA SER A 85 11.67 9.37 6.21
C SER A 85 12.33 10.66 5.73
N LYS A 86 11.95 11.78 6.35
CA LYS A 86 12.65 13.06 6.17
C LYS A 86 14.09 13.02 6.71
N ASP A 87 14.37 12.12 7.65
CA ASP A 87 15.72 11.81 8.12
C ASP A 87 16.36 10.77 7.20
N LYS A 88 17.45 11.18 6.52
CA LYS A 88 18.14 10.35 5.53
C LYS A 88 18.91 9.17 6.13
N GLU A 89 19.09 9.14 7.46
CA GLU A 89 19.69 7.99 8.15
C GLU A 89 18.69 6.82 8.27
N ASN A 90 17.38 7.10 8.20
CA ASN A 90 16.35 6.09 8.21
C ASN A 90 16.18 5.46 6.82
N HIS A 91 15.98 4.14 6.79
CA HIS A 91 15.76 3.46 5.52
C HIS A 91 14.33 3.65 5.00
N PRO A 92 14.11 3.62 3.67
CA PRO A 92 12.79 3.48 3.09
C PRO A 92 12.11 2.21 3.59
N ARG A 93 10.81 2.28 3.84
CA ARG A 93 10.00 1.14 4.28
C ARG A 93 9.02 0.77 3.18
N HIS A 94 8.88 -0.53 2.99
CA HIS A 94 8.03 -1.11 1.97
C HIS A 94 6.89 -1.84 2.64
N PHE A 95 5.66 -1.52 2.26
CA PHE A 95 4.46 -2.19 2.75
C PHE A 95 3.80 -2.94 1.61
N VAL A 96 3.40 -4.17 1.87
CA VAL A 96 2.56 -4.97 0.98
C VAL A 96 1.33 -5.43 1.74
N LEU A 97 0.17 -5.18 1.15
CA LEU A 97 -1.14 -5.46 1.75
C LEU A 97 -2.03 -6.13 0.71
N GLY A 98 -2.87 -7.07 1.16
CA GLY A 98 -3.84 -7.73 0.32
C GLY A 98 -5.23 -7.57 0.93
N PHE A 99 -6.20 -7.13 0.14
CA PHE A 99 -7.58 -7.08 0.62
C PHE A 99 -8.60 -7.27 -0.50
N GLU A 100 -9.82 -7.64 -0.13
CA GLU A 100 -10.97 -7.64 -1.03
C GLU A 100 -12.09 -6.75 -0.49
N MET A 101 -12.89 -6.20 -1.40
CA MET A 101 -14.09 -5.45 -1.06
C MET A 101 -15.30 -6.37 -1.19
N LEU A 102 -16.15 -6.40 -0.16
CA LEU A 102 -17.43 -7.08 -0.18
C LEU A 102 -18.47 -6.23 0.56
N ASN A 103 -19.49 -5.77 -0.17
CA ASN A 103 -20.57 -4.95 0.36
C ASN A 103 -20.05 -3.73 1.15
N ARG A 104 -19.13 -2.97 0.54
CA ARG A 104 -18.48 -1.76 1.11
C ARG A 104 -17.64 -2.00 2.36
N ARG A 105 -17.27 -3.25 2.62
CA ARG A 105 -16.34 -3.62 3.68
C ARG A 105 -15.11 -4.22 3.06
N ALA A 106 -13.98 -3.90 3.67
CA ALA A 106 -12.69 -4.38 3.25
C ALA A 106 -12.26 -5.54 4.16
N TYR A 107 -11.80 -6.63 3.58
CA TYR A 107 -11.35 -7.84 4.27
C TYR A 107 -9.91 -8.17 3.88
N ASP A 108 -9.05 -8.36 4.88
CA ASP A 108 -7.67 -8.81 4.65
C ASP A 108 -7.66 -10.15 3.90
N VAL A 109 -6.75 -10.29 2.93
CA VAL A 109 -6.48 -11.56 2.26
C VAL A 109 -5.01 -11.97 2.47
N PRO A 110 -4.73 -13.29 2.53
CA PRO A 110 -3.34 -13.75 2.64
C PRO A 110 -2.55 -13.35 1.40
N LEU A 111 -1.34 -12.83 1.63
CA LEU A 111 -0.35 -12.55 0.60
C LEU A 111 0.40 -13.84 0.22
N THR A 112 0.79 -13.94 -1.04
CA THR A 112 1.66 -14.98 -1.55
C THR A 112 3.12 -14.65 -1.26
N LYS A 113 4.00 -15.65 -1.23
CA LYS A 113 5.44 -15.43 -1.07
C LYS A 113 6.01 -14.48 -2.13
N ARG A 114 5.51 -14.58 -3.36
CA ARG A 114 5.93 -13.68 -4.45
C ARG A 114 5.57 -12.23 -4.16
N GLU A 115 4.40 -11.97 -3.59
CA GLU A 115 3.97 -10.61 -3.24
C GLU A 115 4.84 -10.00 -2.13
N TYR A 116 5.39 -10.81 -1.21
CA TYR A 116 6.35 -10.35 -0.20
C TYR A 116 7.75 -10.09 -0.75
N ASP A 117 8.22 -10.98 -1.64
CA ASP A 117 9.60 -11.04 -2.11
C ASP A 117 9.86 -10.19 -3.37
N GLU A 118 8.82 -9.66 -4.02
CA GLU A 118 8.98 -8.81 -5.20
C GLU A 118 9.59 -7.47 -4.77
N PRO A 119 10.82 -7.14 -5.21
CA PRO A 119 11.41 -5.84 -4.91
C PRO A 119 10.49 -4.78 -5.49
N SER A 120 10.04 -3.84 -4.65
CA SER A 120 9.40 -2.63 -5.17
C SER A 120 10.31 -2.08 -6.27
N ILE A 121 9.75 -1.82 -7.46
CA ILE A 121 10.48 -1.36 -8.65
C ILE A 121 11.00 0.10 -8.44
N ALA A 122 11.15 0.55 -7.19
CA ALA A 122 11.88 1.75 -6.80
C ALA A 122 13.41 1.64 -7.02
N SER A 123 13.93 0.47 -7.43
CA SER A 123 15.30 0.38 -7.90
C SER A 123 15.43 0.87 -9.34
N LYS A 124 15.75 2.16 -9.44
CA LYS A 124 16.41 2.86 -10.57
C LYS A 124 15.53 3.24 -11.77
N ILE A 125 15.14 4.51 -11.78
CA ILE A 125 15.45 5.39 -12.92
C ILE A 125 16.69 6.19 -12.53
#